data_AF-A0A512TLJ0-F1
#
_entry.id   AF-A0A512TLJ0-F1
#
_cell.length_a   1.000
_cell.length_b   1.000
_cell.length_c   1.000
_cell.angle_alpha   90.00
_cell.angle_beta   90.00
_cell.angle_gamma   90.00
#
_symmetry.space_group_name_H-M   'P 1'
#
loop_
_entity.id
_entity.type
_entity.pdbx_description
1 polymer ?
#
loop_
_entity_poly.entity_id
_entity_poly.type
_entity_poly.pdbx_seq_one_letter_code
_entity_poly.pdbx_strand_id
1 'polypeptide(L)' 'MRFNFGKTIGGRYCVFIISHTVDAVQNAWMEIFSELSKRKYEFDDRRPIVERYAMQMINKHQCEICVPIL' A
#
# COMPACT_ATOMS: atom_id res chain seq x y z
N MET A 1 -10.63 13.93 -20.92
CA MET A 1 -9.66 13.44 -19.91
C MET A 1 -9.16 14.64 -19.13
N ARG A 2 -9.31 14.66 -17.80
CA ARG A 2 -8.84 15.77 -16.96
C ARG A 2 -7.48 15.39 -16.37
N PHE A 3 -6.49 16.25 -16.54
CA PHE A 3 -5.14 16.04 -16.00
C PHE A 3 -4.92 17.01 -14.85
N ASN A 4 -4.46 16.50 -13.71
CA ASN A 4 -4.02 17.31 -12.58
C ASN A 4 -2.57 16.94 -12.27
N PHE A 5 -1.76 17.95 -11.95
CA PHE A 5 -0.41 17.73 -11.45
C PHE A 5 -0.45 17.56 -9.94
N GLY A 6 0.32 16.59 -9.42
CA GLY A 6 0.46 16.33 -8.00
C GLY A 6 1.90 15.99 -7.65
N LYS A 7 2.22 16.03 -6.36
CA LYS A 7 3.50 15.59 -5.81
C LYS A 7 3.23 14.58 -4.70
N THR A 8 4.04 13.53 -4.65
CA THR A 8 4.07 12.58 -3.54
C THR A 8 5.34 12.82 -2.72
N ILE A 9 5.22 12.74 -1.40
CA ILE A 9 6.36 12.89 -0.50
C ILE A 9 6.97 11.50 -0.31
N GLY A 10 8.30 11.41 -0.44
CA GLY A 10 9.05 10.20 -0.15
C GLY A 10 9.02 9.84 1.34
N GLY A 11 9.66 8.73 1.71
CA GLY A 11 9.78 8.31 3.11
C GLY A 11 9.73 6.80 3.25
N ARG A 12 9.60 6.33 4.49
CA ARG A 12 9.50 4.90 4.81
C ARG A 12 8.07 4.41 4.66
N TYR A 13 7.93 3.20 4.12
CA TYR A 13 6.67 2.51 3.93
C TYR A 13 6.82 1.05 4.36
N CYS A 14 5.82 0.50 5.02
CA CYS A 14 5.62 -0.94 5.09
C CYS A 14 4.93 -1.38 3.80
N VAL A 15 5.51 -2.32 3.07
CA VAL A 15 5.01 -2.76 1.77
C VAL A 15 4.41 -4.16 1.90
N PHE A 16 3.09 -4.24 1.74
CA PHE A 16 2.35 -5.50 1.74
C PHE A 16 2.24 -5.99 0.30
N ILE A 17 2.83 -7.15 0.00
CA ILE A 17 2.70 -7.81 -1.30
C ILE A 17 1.58 -8.84 -1.18
N ILE A 18 0.56 -8.71 -2.01
CA ILE A 18 -0.64 -9.57 -1.97
C ILE A 18 -1.00 -10.05 -3.37
N SER A 19 -1.78 -11.11 -3.45
CA SER A 19 -2.41 -11.54 -4.70
C SER A 19 -3.33 -10.43 -5.22
N HIS A 20 -3.34 -10.19 -6.53
CA HIS A 20 -4.23 -9.22 -7.17
C HIS A 20 -5.63 -9.85 -7.38
N THR A 21 -6.31 -10.15 -6.28
CA THR A 21 -7.70 -10.62 -6.28
C THR A 21 -8.53 -9.70 -5.38
N VAL A 22 -9.84 -9.61 -5.66
CA VAL A 22 -10.78 -8.78 -4.87
C VAL A 22 -10.71 -9.16 -3.39
N ASP A 23 -10.76 -10.45 -3.09
CA ASP A 23 -10.73 -10.95 -1.71
C ASP A 23 -9.40 -10.63 -1.00
N ALA A 24 -8.26 -10.81 -1.68
CA ALA A 24 -6.95 -10.54 -1.08
C ALA A 24 -6.75 -9.05 -0.78
N VAL A 25 -7.18 -8.18 -1.69
CA VAL A 25 -7.14 -6.72 -1.49
C VAL A 25 -8.04 -6.31 -0.33
N GLN A 26 -9.28 -6.82 -0.29
CA GLN A 26 -10.21 -6.53 0.80
C GLN A 26 -9.67 -6.99 2.16
N ASN A 27 -9.15 -8.21 2.24
CA ASN A 27 -8.55 -8.75 3.47
C ASN A 27 -7.33 -7.94 3.91
N ALA A 28 -6.46 -7.56 2.97
CA ALA A 28 -5.32 -6.72 3.27
C ALA A 28 -5.73 -5.38 3.91
N TRP A 29 -6.73 -4.69 3.35
CA TRP A 29 -7.24 -3.46 3.93
C TRP A 29 -7.82 -3.61 5.34
N MET A 30 -8.48 -4.74 5.64
CA MET A 30 -8.99 -5.02 6.98
C MET A 30 -7.85 -5.30 7.99
N GLU A 31 -6.75 -5.89 7.55
CA GLU A 31 -5.68 -6.40 8.43
C GLU A 31 -4.49 -5.45 8.58
N ILE A 32 -4.24 -4.55 7.61
CA ILE A 32 -3.03 -3.72 7.52
C ILE A 32 -2.67 -3.02 8.84
N PHE A 33 -3.62 -2.36 9.50
CA PHE A 33 -3.33 -1.61 10.72
C PHE A 33 -3.06 -2.52 11.91
N SER A 34 -3.73 -3.69 11.96
CA SER A 34 -3.43 -4.72 12.95
C SER A 34 -2.01 -5.26 12.76
N GLU A 35 -1.62 -5.55 11.52
CA GLU A 35 -0.27 -6.04 11.19
C GLU A 35 0.83 -5.02 11.49
N LEU A 36 0.60 -3.73 11.23
CA LEU A 36 1.51 -2.66 11.62
C LEU A 36 1.70 -2.61 13.14
N SER A 37 0.59 -2.64 13.89
CA SER A 37 0.59 -2.61 15.35
C SER A 37 1.35 -3.80 15.94
N LYS A 38 1.10 -5.03 15.45
CA LYS A 38 1.83 -6.24 15.86
C LYS A 38 3.35 -6.11 15.68
N ARG A 39 3.77 -5.42 14.62
CA ARG A 39 5.18 -5.16 14.28
C ARG A 39 5.76 -3.92 14.95
N LYS A 40 4.97 -3.21 15.76
CA LYS A 40 5.34 -1.97 16.45
C LYS A 40 5.74 -0.85 15.48
N TYR A 41 5.12 -0.81 14.31
CA TYR A 41 5.23 0.32 13.39
C TYR A 41 4.06 1.28 13.59
N GLU A 42 4.37 2.57 13.64
CA GLU A 42 3.39 3.64 13.74
C GLU A 42 3.04 4.15 12.33
N PHE A 43 1.75 4.26 12.04
CA PHE A 43 1.24 4.78 10.78
C PHE A 43 1.45 6.30 10.69
N ASP A 44 1.96 6.77 9.55
CA ASP A 44 2.14 8.21 9.29
C ASP A 44 0.97 8.76 8.47
N ASP A 45 -0.04 9.30 9.16
CA ASP A 45 -1.28 9.82 8.59
C ASP A 45 -1.13 11.07 7.71
N ARG A 46 0.05 11.71 7.74
CA ARG A 46 0.40 12.87 6.91
C ARG A 46 0.72 12.48 5.45
N ARG A 47 0.90 11.18 5.18
CA ARG A 47 1.22 10.64 3.85
C ARG A 47 0.13 9.68 3.39
N PRO A 48 -0.18 9.63 2.08
CA PRO A 48 -1.18 8.71 1.56
C PRO A 48 -0.66 7.26 1.57
N ILE A 49 -1.57 6.31 1.78
CA ILE A 49 -1.35 4.92 1.41
C ILE A 49 -1.39 4.82 -0.12
N VAL A 50 -0.45 4.09 -0.71
CA VAL A 50 -0.36 3.94 -2.17
C VAL A 50 -0.58 2.48 -2.55
N GLU A 51 -1.59 2.22 -3.36
CA GLU A 51 -1.72 0.94 -4.05
C GLU A 51 -0.95 0.99 -5.36
N ARG A 52 0.02 0.08 -5.52
CA ARG A 52 0.97 0.07 -6.62
C ARG A 52 0.80 -1.18 -7.47
N TYR A 53 0.51 -0.94 -8.74
CA TYR A 53 0.39 -1.97 -9.77
C TYR A 53 1.56 -1.88 -10.75
N ALA A 54 2.76 -2.19 -10.26
CA ALA A 54 3.93 -2.25 -11.13
C ALA A 54 3.77 -3.43 -12.11
N MET A 55 4.11 -3.22 -13.39
CA MET A 55 3.94 -4.25 -14.43
C MET A 55 4.59 -5.59 -14.06
N GLN A 56 5.75 -5.54 -13.39
CA GLN A 56 6.46 -6.74 -12.92
C GLN A 56 5.66 -7.53 -11.86
N MET A 57 4.87 -6.85 -11.04
CA MET A 57 4.01 -7.48 -10.02
C MET A 57 2.71 -7.98 -10.64
N ILE A 58 2.12 -7.21 -11.56
CA ILE A 58 0.93 -7.64 -12.30
C ILE A 58 1.20 -8.94 -13.05
N ASN A 59 2.35 -9.06 -13.72
CA ASN A 59 2.76 -10.30 -14.41
C ASN A 59 2.91 -11.51 -13.46
N LYS A 60 3.06 -11.26 -12.15
CA LYS A 60 3.08 -12.28 -11.10
C LYS A 60 1.72 -12.46 -10.42
N HIS A 61 0.67 -11.82 -10.94
CA HIS A 61 -0.66 -11.74 -10.33
C HIS A 61 -0.64 -11.18 -8.90
N GLN A 62 0.23 -10.18 -8.67
CA GLN A 62 0.41 -9.52 -7.39
C GLN A 62 0.21 -8.00 -7.50
N CYS A 63 -0.17 -7.38 -6.39
CA CYS A 63 -0.13 -5.93 -6.18
C CYS A 63 0.52 -5.60 -4.84
N GLU A 64 0.82 -4.32 -4.65
CA GLU A 64 1.49 -3.84 -3.44
C GLU A 64 0.66 -2.74 -2.78
N ILE A 65 0.45 -2.83 -1.47
CA ILE A 65 -0.10 -1.74 -0.67
C ILE A 65 1.05 -1.15 0.16
N CYS A 66 1.41 0.10 -0.14
CA CYS A 66 2.50 0.82 0.51
C CYS A 66 1.93 1.73 1.59
N VAL A 67 2.11 1.35 2.86
CA VAL A 67 1.57 2.07 4.01
C VAL A 67 2.67 2.91 4.67
N PRO A 68 2.54 4.24 4.72
CA PRO A 68 3.57 5.10 5.28
C PRO A 68 3.71 4.91 6.79
N ILE A 69 4.95 4.89 7.26
CA ILE A 69 5.29 4.70 8.68
C ILE A 69 6.24 5.79 9.18
N LEU A 70 6.17 6.12 10.47
CA LEU A 70 7.09 7.08 11.13
C LEU A 70 8.51 6.54 11.19
#